data_AF-A0A8S1KLL3-F1
#
_entry.id   AF-A0A8S1KLL3-F1
#
_cell.length_a   1.000
_cell.length_b   1.000
_cell.length_c   1.000
_cell.angle_alpha   90.00
_cell.angle_beta   90.00
_cell.angle_gamma   90.00
#
_symmetry.space_group_name_H-M   'P 1'
#
loop_
_entity.id
_entity.type
_entity.pdbx_description
1 polymer ?
#
loop_
_entity_poly.entity_id
_entity_poly.type
_entity_poly.pdbx_seq_one_letter_code
_entity_poly.pdbx_strand_id
1 'polypeptide(L)'
;MDACFRFQRSQKRSNHRQNPIYLKSTLFHDDENTKKLRQCEVAQRFFVYDKFREKGNKLLQKQEYEEAIRYYERALGCFRYLEVIEPSEEDSEGEQKITQDITNLTEKEKKELDEMKNSAKQYRKEQKQFKKQYKSLMTIYTDEKMLNIEVLNISKMKLIKKCAILLFCYMKMSHFDLARKILDDAGQIQKENSQYLFRYSQAIFYDKWSNYKDMIKTKELIEKAISLSNVENIFKQGPGILKLMGLENAKEIYVEHAHKVMEALKKKKQWVIDLIEPLFQRAKEIDEIEQKMIEDGKVSYEEGVSDVIDSEDMIQQQSETQKQFLYRLCMPQLIQEHQEYEIVKEMVNKYYRIIEFYSVSI
;
A
#
# COMPACT_ATOMS: atom_id res chain seq x y z
N MET A 1 18.77 -3.58 38.92
CA MET A 1 17.45 -2.99 38.54
C MET A 1 17.17 -3.02 37.03
N ASP A 2 18.18 -3.10 36.14
CA ASP A 2 17.96 -3.11 34.68
C ASP A 2 17.28 -4.34 34.09
N ALA A 3 17.47 -5.54 34.66
CA ALA A 3 16.87 -6.77 34.14
C ALA A 3 15.34 -6.80 34.31
N CYS A 4 14.83 -6.28 35.43
CA CYS A 4 13.39 -6.19 35.70
C CYS A 4 12.70 -5.20 34.75
N PHE A 5 13.35 -4.06 34.46
CA PHE A 5 12.86 -3.07 33.50
C PHE A 5 12.81 -3.61 32.05
N ARG A 6 13.81 -4.40 31.63
CA ARG A 6 13.82 -5.05 30.31
C ARG A 6 12.73 -6.13 30.20
N PHE A 7 12.51 -6.91 31.25
CA PHE A 7 11.46 -7.92 31.28
C PHE A 7 10.04 -7.31 31.24
N GLN A 8 9.79 -6.25 32.02
CA GLN A 8 8.52 -5.52 31.95
C GLN A 8 8.28 -4.84 30.59
N ARG A 9 9.33 -4.32 29.94
CA ARG A 9 9.24 -3.82 28.56
C ARG A 9 8.94 -4.93 27.54
N SER A 10 9.51 -6.11 27.73
CA SER A 10 9.26 -7.28 26.86
C SER A 10 7.82 -7.75 26.95
N GLN A 11 7.27 -7.92 28.17
CA GLN A 11 5.87 -8.31 28.37
C GLN A 11 4.90 -7.25 27.83
N LYS A 12 5.16 -5.95 28.06
CA LYS A 12 4.35 -4.86 27.49
C LYS A 12 4.38 -4.84 25.96
N ARG A 13 5.52 -5.17 25.34
CA ARG A 13 5.64 -5.30 23.87
C ARG A 13 4.88 -6.52 23.33
N SER A 14 4.88 -7.65 24.05
CA SER A 14 4.11 -8.84 23.68
C SER A 14 2.61 -8.53 23.66
N ASN A 15 2.09 -7.94 24.75
CA ASN A 15 0.68 -7.55 24.85
C ASN A 15 0.33 -6.47 23.81
N HIS A 16 1.24 -5.54 23.53
CA HIS A 16 1.05 -4.54 22.48
C HIS A 16 0.99 -5.16 21.07
N ARG A 17 1.78 -6.20 20.80
CA ARG A 17 1.74 -6.90 19.51
C ARG A 17 0.43 -7.66 19.31
N GLN A 18 -0.14 -8.20 20.38
CA GLN A 18 -1.42 -8.91 20.39
C GLN A 18 -2.64 -8.00 20.20
N ASN A 19 -2.52 -6.71 20.54
CA ASN A 19 -3.60 -5.77 20.30
C ASN A 19 -3.95 -5.72 18.81
N PRO A 20 -5.23 -5.62 18.45
CA PRO A 20 -5.62 -5.38 17.06
C PRO A 20 -4.95 -4.11 16.53
N ILE A 21 -4.58 -4.10 15.25
CA ILE A 21 -3.83 -2.99 14.62
C ILE A 21 -4.50 -1.63 14.89
N TYR A 22 -5.84 -1.58 14.91
CA TYR A 22 -6.60 -0.36 15.19
C TYR A 22 -6.46 0.18 16.61
N LEU A 23 -6.30 -0.72 17.59
CA LEU A 23 -6.07 -0.35 18.97
C LEU A 23 -4.66 0.26 19.10
N LYS A 24 -3.68 -0.28 18.35
CA LYS A 24 -2.30 0.24 18.37
C LYS A 24 -2.23 1.68 17.91
N SER A 25 -2.95 2.06 16.85
CA SER A 25 -2.96 3.42 16.33
C SER A 25 -3.52 4.45 17.31
N THR A 26 -4.45 4.06 18.19
CA THR A 26 -5.11 4.99 19.13
C THR A 26 -4.58 4.90 20.56
N LEU A 27 -3.84 3.85 20.90
CA LEU A 27 -3.23 3.68 22.22
C LEU A 27 -2.08 4.66 22.51
N PHE A 28 -1.45 5.23 21.48
CA PHE A 28 -0.31 6.15 21.62
C PHE A 28 -0.67 7.61 21.41
N HIS A 29 -1.96 7.92 21.29
CA HIS A 29 -2.41 9.31 21.33
C HIS A 29 -2.72 9.66 22.77
N ASP A 30 -1.85 10.44 23.41
CA ASP A 30 -1.98 10.88 24.81
C ASP A 30 -3.17 11.83 25.08
N ASP A 31 -4.06 12.01 24.10
CA ASP A 31 -5.30 12.75 24.30
C ASP A 31 -6.25 11.94 25.20
N GLU A 32 -6.55 12.46 26.40
CA GLU A 32 -7.56 11.90 27.32
C GLU A 32 -8.89 11.57 26.63
N ASN A 33 -9.21 12.30 25.57
CA ASN A 33 -10.39 12.11 24.74
C ASN A 33 -10.44 10.76 24.02
N THR A 34 -9.30 10.13 23.69
CA THR A 34 -9.28 8.84 22.98
C THR A 34 -9.69 7.66 23.85
N LYS A 35 -9.43 7.71 25.16
CA LYS A 35 -9.92 6.69 26.11
C LYS A 35 -11.45 6.75 26.22
N LYS A 36 -12.00 7.96 26.37
CA LYS A 36 -13.45 8.21 26.41
C LYS A 36 -14.12 7.77 25.11
N LEU A 37 -13.49 8.04 23.96
CA LEU A 37 -13.99 7.64 22.65
C LEU A 37 -14.28 6.14 22.54
N ARG A 38 -13.44 5.28 23.13
CA ARG A 38 -13.63 3.83 23.11
C ARG A 38 -14.89 3.39 23.87
N GLN A 39 -15.33 4.19 24.84
CA GLN A 39 -16.52 3.93 25.64
C GLN A 39 -17.77 4.63 25.09
N CYS A 40 -17.59 5.61 24.20
CA CYS A 40 -18.69 6.29 23.52
C CYS A 40 -19.44 5.37 22.55
N GLU A 41 -20.71 5.66 22.33
CA GLU A 41 -21.55 4.96 21.35
C GLU A 41 -21.10 5.20 19.90
N VAL A 42 -21.51 4.31 19.00
CA VAL A 42 -21.23 4.36 17.54
C VAL A 42 -21.51 5.73 16.93
N ALA A 43 -22.64 6.36 17.26
CA ALA A 43 -23.01 7.68 16.73
C ALA A 43 -22.03 8.78 17.18
N GLN A 44 -21.64 8.79 18.45
CA GLN A 44 -20.65 9.75 18.98
C GLN A 44 -19.27 9.54 18.36
N ARG A 45 -18.86 8.29 18.14
CA ARG A 45 -17.62 7.96 17.43
C ARG A 45 -17.62 8.50 16.01
N PHE A 46 -18.77 8.50 15.32
CA PHE A 46 -18.90 9.08 13.98
C PHE A 46 -18.70 10.60 13.96
N PHE A 47 -19.27 11.33 14.93
CA PHE A 47 -19.04 12.78 15.06
C PHE A 47 -17.58 13.12 15.32
N VAL A 48 -16.90 12.34 16.17
CA VAL A 48 -15.47 12.56 16.43
C VAL A 48 -14.62 12.21 15.20
N TYR A 49 -14.97 11.15 14.48
CA TYR A 49 -14.36 10.82 13.19
C TYR A 49 -14.46 11.99 12.22
N ASP A 50 -15.65 12.55 12.01
CA ASP A 50 -15.87 13.67 11.09
C ASP A 50 -15.10 14.92 11.53
N LYS A 51 -15.06 15.21 12.83
CA LYS A 51 -14.27 16.31 13.40
C LYS A 51 -12.77 16.16 13.09
N PHE A 52 -12.21 14.96 13.22
CA PHE A 52 -10.80 14.72 12.87
C PHE A 52 -10.56 14.81 11.36
N ARG A 53 -11.47 14.27 10.54
CA ARG A 53 -11.39 14.39 9.08
C ARG A 53 -11.41 15.84 8.63
N GLU A 54 -12.31 16.66 9.16
CA GLU A 54 -12.40 18.09 8.81
C GLU A 54 -11.15 18.87 9.20
N LYS A 55 -10.59 18.60 10.39
CA LYS A 55 -9.31 19.18 10.80
C LYS A 55 -8.19 18.77 9.85
N GLY A 56 -8.11 17.48 9.51
CA GLY A 56 -7.16 16.97 8.51
C GLY A 56 -7.31 17.68 7.16
N ASN A 57 -8.54 17.87 6.67
CA ASN A 57 -8.81 18.57 5.41
C ASN A 57 -8.36 20.04 5.45
N LYS A 58 -8.57 20.74 6.57
CA LYS A 58 -8.10 22.13 6.74
C LYS A 58 -6.57 22.22 6.68
N LEU A 59 -5.87 21.31 7.35
CA LEU A 59 -4.41 21.25 7.34
C LEU A 59 -3.86 20.83 5.96
N LEU A 60 -4.58 19.92 5.28
CA LEU A 60 -4.25 19.51 3.92
C LEU A 60 -4.31 20.68 2.93
N GLN A 61 -5.33 21.53 3.05
CA GLN A 61 -5.44 22.76 2.24
C GLN A 61 -4.29 23.74 2.51
N LYS A 62 -3.78 23.78 3.75
CA LYS A 62 -2.60 24.55 4.15
C LYS A 62 -1.27 23.88 3.77
N GLN A 63 -1.30 22.69 3.19
CA GLN A 63 -0.13 21.87 2.86
C GLN A 63 0.68 21.41 4.09
N GLU A 64 0.08 21.41 5.28
CA GLU A 64 0.65 20.89 6.53
C GLU A 64 0.44 19.37 6.60
N TYR A 65 1.12 18.63 5.71
CA TYR A 65 0.86 17.20 5.47
C TYR A 65 1.11 16.32 6.70
N GLU A 66 2.15 16.58 7.49
CA GLU A 66 2.47 15.80 8.69
C GLU A 66 1.35 15.83 9.73
N GLU A 67 0.86 17.03 10.03
CA GLU A 67 -0.23 17.19 10.97
C GLU A 67 -1.54 16.62 10.41
N ALA A 68 -1.79 16.84 9.11
CA ALA A 68 -2.93 16.25 8.43
C ALA A 68 -2.95 14.73 8.55
N ILE A 69 -1.80 14.05 8.32
CA ILE A 69 -1.64 12.60 8.48
C ILE A 69 -2.02 12.18 9.90
N ARG A 70 -1.49 12.85 10.93
CA ARG A 70 -1.83 12.52 12.33
C ARG A 70 -3.34 12.57 12.58
N TYR A 71 -4.03 13.57 12.03
CA TYR A 71 -5.48 13.67 12.14
C TYR A 71 -6.24 12.60 11.34
N TYR A 72 -5.77 12.27 10.14
CA TYR A 72 -6.38 11.21 9.34
C TYR A 72 -6.14 9.81 9.92
N GLU A 73 -4.98 9.55 10.52
CA GLU A 73 -4.69 8.31 11.25
C GLU A 73 -5.57 8.18 12.50
N ARG A 74 -5.76 9.28 13.24
CA ARG A 74 -6.72 9.33 14.35
C ARG A 74 -8.12 9.03 13.86
N ALA A 75 -8.56 9.68 12.78
CA ALA A 75 -9.87 9.43 12.18
C ALA A 75 -10.01 7.95 11.75
N LEU A 76 -9.00 7.38 11.09
CA LEU A 76 -9.00 5.97 10.70
C LEU A 76 -9.10 5.04 11.91
N GLY A 77 -8.38 5.36 12.98
CA GLY A 77 -8.48 4.68 14.27
C GLY A 77 -9.90 4.70 14.82
N CYS A 78 -10.54 5.88 14.87
CA CYS A 78 -11.95 6.03 15.26
C CYS A 78 -12.89 5.19 14.40
N PHE A 79 -12.65 5.16 13.09
CA PHE A 79 -13.49 4.44 12.14
C PHE A 79 -13.42 2.93 12.33
N ARG A 80 -12.23 2.38 12.61
CA ARG A 80 -12.08 0.94 12.87
C ARG A 80 -12.81 0.51 14.16
N TYR A 81 -13.02 1.41 15.12
CA TYR A 81 -13.91 1.12 16.26
C TYR A 81 -15.39 1.06 15.89
N LEU A 82 -15.80 1.53 14.72
CA LEU A 82 -17.17 1.35 14.21
C LEU A 82 -17.36 -0.06 13.62
N GLU A 83 -16.28 -0.77 13.28
CA GLU A 83 -16.32 -2.13 12.73
C GLU A 83 -16.47 -3.19 13.82
N VAL A 84 -16.24 -2.83 15.09
CA VAL A 84 -16.45 -3.73 16.24
C VAL A 84 -17.95 -3.86 16.48
N ILE A 85 -18.49 -5.02 16.11
CA ILE A 85 -19.87 -5.42 16.39
C ILE A 85 -20.02 -5.47 17.92
N GLU A 86 -20.92 -4.64 18.47
CA GLU A 86 -21.28 -4.73 19.88
C GLU A 86 -21.91 -6.12 20.11
N PRO A 87 -21.51 -6.85 21.18
CA PRO A 87 -22.14 -8.12 21.51
C PRO A 87 -23.65 -7.90 21.63
N SER A 88 -24.43 -8.79 21.03
CA SER A 88 -25.90 -8.73 21.03
C SER A 88 -26.41 -8.57 22.45
N GLU A 89 -27.43 -7.73 22.67
CA GLU A 89 -28.02 -7.49 24.00
C GLU A 89 -28.49 -8.80 24.68
N GLU A 90 -28.72 -9.87 23.89
CA GLU A 90 -29.01 -11.24 24.34
C GLU A 90 -27.89 -11.84 25.23
N ASP A 91 -26.63 -11.40 25.09
CA ASP A 91 -25.50 -11.83 25.92
C ASP A 91 -25.37 -11.04 27.24
N SER A 92 -26.16 -9.97 27.40
CA SER A 92 -26.09 -9.04 28.55
C SER A 92 -27.24 -9.18 29.55
N GLU A 93 -28.17 -10.11 29.33
CA GLU A 93 -29.22 -10.46 30.32
C GLU A 93 -28.66 -11.14 31.59
N GLY A 94 -27.35 -11.45 31.63
CA GLY A 94 -26.66 -12.02 32.80
C GLY A 94 -26.43 -11.06 33.98
N GLU A 95 -26.65 -9.75 33.85
CA GLU A 95 -26.35 -8.75 34.91
C GLU A 95 -27.54 -8.42 35.84
N GLN A 96 -28.51 -9.31 36.02
CA GLN A 96 -29.67 -9.10 36.93
C GLN A 96 -29.52 -9.64 38.37
N LYS A 97 -28.30 -9.84 38.89
CA LYS A 97 -28.12 -10.28 40.29
C LYS A 97 -27.17 -9.40 41.09
N ILE A 98 -27.51 -8.12 41.22
CA ILE A 98 -27.04 -7.28 42.32
C ILE A 98 -28.31 -6.70 42.97
N THR A 99 -28.98 -7.50 43.80
CA THR A 99 -30.20 -7.09 44.50
C THR A 99 -30.26 -7.69 45.89
N GLN A 100 -29.13 -7.73 46.59
CA GLN A 100 -29.09 -8.06 48.01
C GLN A 100 -28.15 -7.04 48.67
N ASP A 101 -28.57 -6.54 49.83
CA ASP A 101 -27.97 -5.47 50.66
C ASP A 101 -28.36 -4.00 50.38
N ILE A 102 -29.67 -3.68 50.33
CA ILE A 102 -30.20 -2.30 50.46
C ILE A 102 -31.09 -2.15 51.71
N THR A 103 -30.87 -2.94 52.76
CA THR A 103 -31.72 -2.88 53.96
C THR A 103 -31.36 -1.74 54.93
N ASN A 104 -30.20 -1.08 54.79
CA ASN A 104 -29.70 -0.09 55.76
C ASN A 104 -29.44 1.33 55.21
N LEU A 105 -30.01 1.70 54.06
CA LEU A 105 -29.86 3.06 53.52
C LEU A 105 -30.85 4.04 54.17
N THR A 106 -30.37 5.23 54.52
CA THR A 106 -31.18 6.32 55.10
C THR A 106 -32.19 6.84 54.07
N GLU A 107 -33.29 7.45 54.53
CA GLU A 107 -34.35 7.98 53.63
C GLU A 107 -33.80 8.96 52.58
N LYS A 108 -32.76 9.72 52.93
CA LYS A 108 -32.11 10.66 52.02
C LYS A 108 -31.38 9.93 50.88
N GLU A 109 -30.63 8.87 51.19
CA GLU A 109 -29.91 8.07 50.20
C GLU A 109 -30.86 7.27 49.29
N LYS A 110 -32.00 6.83 49.82
CA LYS A 110 -33.06 6.20 49.01
C LYS A 110 -33.61 7.17 47.97
N LYS A 111 -33.84 8.43 48.37
CA LYS A 111 -34.34 9.47 47.47
C LYS A 111 -33.32 9.79 46.37
N GLU A 112 -32.05 9.95 46.72
CA GLU A 112 -30.96 10.17 45.75
C GLU A 112 -30.81 8.98 44.78
N LEU A 113 -30.91 7.75 45.28
CA LEU A 113 -30.85 6.53 44.45
C LEU A 113 -32.03 6.43 43.48
N ASP A 114 -33.23 6.81 43.91
CA ASP A 114 -34.42 6.83 43.06
C ASP A 114 -34.36 7.94 42.00
N GLU A 115 -33.85 9.13 42.35
CA GLU A 115 -33.56 10.19 41.39
C GLU A 115 -32.52 9.74 40.35
N MET A 116 -31.47 9.05 40.78
CA MET A 116 -30.45 8.48 39.88
C MET A 116 -31.01 7.39 38.97
N LYS A 117 -31.86 6.50 39.49
CA LYS A 117 -32.56 5.47 38.68
C LYS A 117 -33.52 6.11 37.68
N ASN A 118 -34.22 7.18 38.06
CA ASN A 118 -35.14 7.88 37.18
C ASN A 118 -34.39 8.64 36.07
N SER A 119 -33.28 9.30 36.40
CA SER A 119 -32.38 9.92 35.43
C SER A 119 -31.80 8.90 34.46
N ALA A 120 -31.32 7.74 34.95
CA ALA A 120 -30.82 6.66 34.10
C ALA A 120 -31.91 6.06 33.20
N LYS A 121 -33.14 5.92 33.70
CA LYS A 121 -34.30 5.48 32.89
C LYS A 121 -34.66 6.51 31.82
N GLN A 122 -34.63 7.80 32.14
CA GLN A 122 -34.90 8.87 31.18
C GLN A 122 -33.84 8.90 30.09
N TYR A 123 -32.56 8.82 30.46
CA TYR A 123 -31.46 8.71 29.51
C TYR A 123 -31.59 7.49 28.59
N ARG A 124 -31.94 6.31 29.14
CA ARG A 124 -32.23 5.10 28.34
C ARG A 124 -33.42 5.30 27.38
N LYS A 125 -34.45 6.07 27.76
CA LYS A 125 -35.59 6.38 26.88
C LYS A 125 -35.21 7.33 25.76
N GLU A 126 -34.46 8.39 26.06
CA GLU A 126 -33.92 9.34 25.07
C GLU A 126 -32.99 8.63 24.08
N GLN A 127 -32.15 7.72 24.57
CA GLN A 127 -31.32 6.87 23.71
C GLN A 127 -32.15 5.92 22.83
N LYS A 128 -33.22 5.30 23.36
CA LYS A 128 -34.13 4.47 22.56
C LYS A 128 -34.84 5.30 21.48
N GLN A 129 -35.25 6.54 21.80
CA GLN A 129 -35.84 7.46 20.83
C GLN A 129 -34.82 7.89 19.77
N PHE A 130 -33.60 8.23 20.17
CA PHE A 130 -32.52 8.57 19.25
C PHE A 130 -32.14 7.39 18.35
N LYS A 131 -32.00 6.16 18.89
CA LYS A 131 -31.80 4.93 18.11
C LYS A 131 -32.96 4.69 17.13
N LYS A 132 -34.21 4.96 17.51
CA LYS A 132 -35.36 4.84 16.59
C LYS A 132 -35.36 5.89 15.48
N GLN A 133 -35.07 7.15 15.81
CA GLN A 133 -34.95 8.24 14.83
C GLN A 133 -33.76 8.03 13.90
N TYR A 134 -32.61 7.59 14.44
CA TYR A 134 -31.41 7.27 13.67
C TYR A 134 -31.58 6.00 12.85
N LYS A 135 -32.24 4.97 13.39
CA LYS A 135 -32.65 3.78 12.62
C LYS A 135 -33.51 4.23 11.46
N SER A 136 -34.58 4.99 11.68
CA SER A 136 -35.43 5.57 10.63
C SER A 136 -34.64 6.40 9.60
N LEU A 137 -33.70 7.25 10.04
CA LEU A 137 -32.85 8.04 9.15
C LEU A 137 -31.93 7.14 8.32
N MET A 138 -31.38 6.08 8.93
CA MET A 138 -30.60 5.06 8.23
C MET A 138 -31.49 4.19 7.35
N THR A 139 -32.74 3.88 7.71
CA THR A 139 -33.69 3.13 6.89
C THR A 139 -34.07 3.92 5.64
N ILE A 140 -34.14 5.25 5.72
CA ILE A 140 -34.30 6.15 4.57
C ILE A 140 -33.06 6.08 3.63
N TYR A 141 -31.88 5.75 4.14
CA TYR A 141 -30.64 5.59 3.36
C TYR A 141 -30.25 4.14 3.04
N THR A 142 -30.91 3.15 3.65
CA THR A 142 -30.66 1.71 3.49
C THR A 142 -31.99 1.01 3.66
N ASP A 143 -32.60 0.65 2.53
CA ASP A 143 -33.79 -0.19 2.47
C ASP A 143 -33.57 -1.46 3.32
N GLU A 144 -34.49 -1.72 4.24
CA GLU A 144 -34.37 -2.65 5.38
C GLU A 144 -34.24 -4.14 4.98
N LYS A 145 -34.12 -4.44 3.68
CA LYS A 145 -33.88 -5.77 3.11
C LYS A 145 -32.47 -5.99 2.55
N MET A 146 -31.60 -4.97 2.53
CA MET A 146 -30.23 -5.13 2.05
C MET A 146 -29.34 -5.74 3.14
N LEU A 147 -29.43 -7.07 3.24
CA LEU A 147 -28.62 -7.99 4.03
C LEU A 147 -27.16 -7.52 4.16
N ASN A 148 -26.64 -7.57 5.40
CA ASN A 148 -25.27 -7.35 5.94
C ASN A 148 -24.07 -7.22 4.96
N ILE A 149 -24.10 -7.85 3.80
CA ILE A 149 -23.11 -7.75 2.71
C ILE A 149 -23.06 -6.33 2.11
N GLU A 150 -24.19 -5.65 1.92
CA GLU A 150 -24.19 -4.30 1.32
C GLU A 150 -23.70 -3.23 2.30
N VAL A 151 -24.04 -3.35 3.58
CA VAL A 151 -23.51 -2.47 4.64
C VAL A 151 -21.99 -2.64 4.76
N LEU A 152 -21.49 -3.88 4.67
CA LEU A 152 -20.06 -4.15 4.62
C LEU A 152 -19.41 -3.50 3.38
N ASN A 153 -20.06 -3.54 2.21
CA ASN A 153 -19.56 -2.90 1.00
C ASN A 153 -19.54 -1.37 1.10
N ILE A 154 -20.56 -0.74 1.70
CA ILE A 154 -20.57 0.71 1.94
C ILE A 154 -19.44 1.10 2.90
N SER A 155 -19.20 0.29 3.95
CA SER A 155 -18.08 0.51 4.88
C SER A 155 -16.72 0.43 4.17
N LYS A 156 -16.54 -0.60 3.33
CA LYS A 156 -15.34 -0.80 2.50
C LYS A 156 -15.08 0.36 1.54
N MET A 157 -16.11 0.85 0.84
CA MET A 157 -15.98 2.02 -0.03
C MET A 157 -15.59 3.29 0.73
N LYS A 158 -16.17 3.50 1.93
CA LYS A 158 -15.80 4.61 2.81
C LYS A 158 -14.35 4.48 3.27
N LEU A 159 -13.88 3.26 3.58
CA LEU A 159 -12.51 2.99 3.98
C LEU A 159 -11.52 3.32 2.85
N ILE A 160 -11.84 2.96 1.61
CA ILE A 160 -10.99 3.23 0.44
C ILE A 160 -10.86 4.73 0.19
N LYS A 161 -11.97 5.48 0.26
CA LYS A 161 -11.91 6.96 0.13
C LYS A 161 -11.01 7.59 1.20
N LYS A 162 -10.98 7.04 2.41
CA LYS A 162 -10.11 7.53 3.50
C LYS A 162 -8.65 7.18 3.25
N CYS A 163 -8.40 5.93 2.83
CA CYS A 163 -7.06 5.49 2.46
C CYS A 163 -6.50 6.34 1.32
N ALA A 164 -7.33 6.76 0.36
CA ALA A 164 -6.91 7.63 -0.74
C ALA A 164 -6.40 9.01 -0.26
N ILE A 165 -6.99 9.59 0.79
CA ILE A 165 -6.53 10.87 1.35
C ILE A 165 -5.20 10.70 2.09
N LEU A 166 -5.08 9.65 2.92
CA LEU A 166 -3.83 9.32 3.60
C LEU A 166 -2.71 9.05 2.60
N LEU A 167 -3.00 8.24 1.58
CA LEU A 167 -2.11 7.93 0.48
C LEU A 167 -1.57 9.19 -0.20
N PHE A 168 -2.46 10.14 -0.52
CA PHE A 168 -2.07 11.40 -1.12
C PHE A 168 -1.09 12.19 -0.23
N CYS A 169 -1.35 12.26 1.08
CA CYS A 169 -0.46 12.95 2.02
C CYS A 169 0.92 12.25 2.08
N TYR A 170 0.95 10.92 2.19
CA TYR A 170 2.18 10.15 2.20
C TYR A 170 2.99 10.32 0.92
N MET A 171 2.34 10.32 -0.25
CA MET A 171 3.00 10.58 -1.53
C MET A 171 3.57 12.00 -1.62
N LYS A 172 2.85 13.01 -1.10
CA LYS A 172 3.35 14.40 -1.05
C LYS A 172 4.58 14.56 -0.16
N MET A 173 4.69 13.74 0.88
CA MET A 173 5.86 13.66 1.75
C MET A 173 6.97 12.72 1.23
N SER A 174 6.82 12.15 0.03
CA SER A 174 7.75 11.15 -0.52
C SER A 174 7.90 9.86 0.31
N HIS A 175 6.93 9.54 1.17
CA HIS A 175 6.88 8.27 1.92
C HIS A 175 6.20 7.17 1.09
N PHE A 176 6.81 6.81 -0.04
CA PHE A 176 6.22 5.88 -1.01
C PHE A 176 6.05 4.45 -0.48
N ASP A 177 6.92 3.99 0.43
CA ASP A 177 6.79 2.67 1.04
C ASP A 177 5.51 2.53 1.88
N LEU A 178 5.18 3.56 2.66
CA LEU A 178 3.97 3.59 3.47
C LEU A 178 2.72 3.73 2.59
N ALA A 179 2.80 4.58 1.57
CA ALA A 179 1.77 4.71 0.53
C ALA A 179 1.45 3.35 -0.14
N ARG A 180 2.48 2.59 -0.55
CA ARG A 180 2.33 1.26 -1.14
C ARG A 180 1.72 0.25 -0.17
N LYS A 181 2.12 0.23 1.10
CA LYS A 181 1.49 -0.62 2.12
C LYS A 181 0.00 -0.35 2.29
N ILE A 182 -0.39 0.93 2.33
CA ILE A 182 -1.81 1.32 2.41
C ILE A 182 -2.58 0.85 1.18
N LEU A 183 -1.97 0.96 0.00
CA LEU A 183 -2.55 0.46 -1.24
C LEU A 183 -2.65 -1.08 -1.24
N ASP A 184 -1.63 -1.80 -0.80
CA ASP A 184 -1.68 -3.27 -0.71
C ASP A 184 -2.82 -3.73 0.21
N ASP A 185 -2.99 -3.07 1.36
CA ASP A 185 -4.11 -3.31 2.28
C ASP A 185 -5.47 -2.97 1.63
N ALA A 186 -5.58 -1.83 0.94
CA ALA A 186 -6.79 -1.44 0.23
C ALA A 186 -7.11 -2.40 -0.93
N GLY A 187 -6.08 -2.95 -1.57
CA GLY A 187 -6.18 -3.95 -2.63
C GLY A 187 -6.79 -5.24 -2.13
N GLN A 188 -6.57 -5.66 -0.89
CA GLN A 188 -7.25 -6.85 -0.33
C GLN A 188 -8.77 -6.68 -0.30
N ILE A 189 -9.26 -5.44 -0.26
CA ILE A 189 -10.67 -5.10 -0.20
C ILE A 189 -11.27 -4.93 -1.59
N GLN A 190 -10.58 -4.21 -2.49
CA GLN A 190 -11.10 -3.87 -3.82
C GLN A 190 -10.00 -3.87 -4.89
N LYS A 191 -9.60 -5.08 -5.34
CA LYS A 191 -8.58 -5.27 -6.40
C LYS A 191 -8.98 -4.71 -7.77
N GLU A 192 -10.27 -4.68 -8.06
CA GLU A 192 -10.84 -4.35 -9.37
C GLU A 192 -11.54 -2.99 -9.34
N ASN A 193 -10.83 -1.96 -8.91
CA ASN A 193 -11.31 -0.59 -8.97
C ASN A 193 -10.33 0.29 -9.73
N SER A 194 -10.83 1.00 -10.73
CA SER A 194 -10.03 1.87 -11.59
C SER A 194 -9.28 2.96 -10.81
N GLN A 195 -9.93 3.60 -9.83
CA GLN A 195 -9.32 4.65 -9.00
C GLN A 195 -8.21 4.08 -8.12
N TYR A 196 -8.43 2.90 -7.55
CA TYR A 196 -7.41 2.19 -6.79
C TYR A 196 -6.17 1.91 -7.65
N LEU A 197 -6.35 1.27 -8.81
CA LEU A 197 -5.24 0.92 -9.72
C LEU A 197 -4.49 2.16 -10.21
N PHE A 198 -5.22 3.23 -10.54
CA PHE A 198 -4.64 4.52 -10.91
C PHE A 198 -3.79 5.11 -9.78
N ARG A 199 -4.30 5.12 -8.55
CA ARG A 199 -3.52 5.61 -7.40
C ARG A 199 -2.30 4.73 -7.10
N TYR A 200 -2.42 3.43 -7.32
CA TYR A 200 -1.30 2.50 -7.21
C TYR A 200 -0.23 2.81 -8.26
N SER A 201 -0.61 2.99 -9.53
CA SER A 201 0.36 3.35 -10.58
C SER A 201 1.04 4.67 -10.26
N GLN A 202 0.32 5.67 -9.75
CA GLN A 202 0.93 6.94 -9.32
C GLN A 202 1.95 6.74 -8.19
N ALA A 203 1.64 5.94 -7.16
CA ALA A 203 2.55 5.69 -6.05
C ALA A 203 3.84 4.98 -6.47
N ILE A 204 3.78 4.11 -7.48
CA ILE A 204 4.99 3.51 -8.06
C ILE A 204 5.73 4.53 -8.94
N PHE A 205 5.02 5.22 -9.82
CA PHE A 205 5.59 6.15 -10.79
C PHE A 205 6.36 7.31 -10.14
N TYR A 206 5.80 7.90 -9.09
CA TYR A 206 6.39 9.07 -8.44
C TYR A 206 7.53 8.73 -7.46
N ASP A 207 7.72 7.45 -7.15
CA ASP A 207 8.87 7.01 -6.37
C ASP A 207 10.14 7.04 -7.22
N LYS A 208 11.09 7.89 -6.81
CA LYS A 208 12.38 8.07 -7.50
C LYS A 208 13.20 6.78 -7.52
N TRP A 209 12.97 5.88 -6.56
CA TRP A 209 13.71 4.62 -6.41
C TRP A 209 13.11 3.46 -7.18
N SER A 210 11.98 3.65 -7.87
CA SER A 210 11.34 2.61 -8.67
C SER A 210 12.26 2.10 -9.78
N ASN A 211 12.40 0.80 -9.91
CA ASN A 211 13.24 0.17 -10.94
C ASN A 211 12.49 0.02 -12.29
N TYR A 212 13.11 -0.63 -13.29
CA TYR A 212 12.47 -0.86 -14.59
C TYR A 212 11.25 -1.79 -14.50
N LYS A 213 11.32 -2.84 -13.66
CA LYS A 213 10.21 -3.76 -13.41
C LYS A 213 9.01 -3.05 -12.78
N ASP A 214 9.27 -2.12 -11.87
CA ASP A 214 8.25 -1.25 -11.28
C ASP A 214 7.58 -0.36 -12.34
N MET A 215 8.33 0.14 -13.33
CA MET A 215 7.75 0.90 -14.44
C MET A 215 6.88 0.05 -15.36
N ILE A 216 7.24 -1.21 -15.62
CA ILE A 216 6.38 -2.16 -16.35
C ILE A 216 5.10 -2.41 -15.56
N LYS A 217 5.20 -2.71 -14.27
CA LYS A 217 4.01 -2.88 -13.40
C LYS A 217 3.14 -1.62 -13.38
N THR A 218 3.75 -0.44 -13.36
CA THR A 218 3.04 0.85 -13.43
C THR A 218 2.23 0.96 -14.72
N LYS A 219 2.82 0.58 -15.86
CA LYS A 219 2.16 0.54 -17.17
C LYS A 219 0.94 -0.40 -17.16
N GLU A 220 1.12 -1.62 -16.68
CA GLU A 220 0.03 -2.61 -16.58
C GLU A 220 -1.13 -2.10 -15.70
N LEU A 221 -0.80 -1.49 -14.56
CA LEU A 221 -1.79 -0.93 -13.63
C LEU A 221 -2.59 0.21 -14.28
N ILE A 222 -1.94 1.14 -14.98
CA ILE A 222 -2.65 2.27 -15.61
C ILE A 222 -3.48 1.82 -16.82
N GLU A 223 -2.99 0.88 -17.63
CA GLU A 223 -3.77 0.29 -18.74
C GLU A 223 -5.03 -0.41 -18.23
N LYS A 224 -4.89 -1.19 -17.15
CA LYS A 224 -6.02 -1.84 -16.48
C LYS A 224 -6.98 -0.84 -15.83
N ALA A 225 -6.46 0.25 -15.25
CA ALA A 225 -7.30 1.32 -14.70
C ALA A 225 -8.14 1.98 -15.80
N ILE A 226 -7.55 2.26 -16.97
CA ILE A 226 -8.25 2.82 -18.13
C ILE A 226 -9.32 1.85 -18.62
N SER A 227 -9.00 0.56 -18.79
CA SER A 227 -9.97 -0.43 -19.27
C SER A 227 -11.16 -0.57 -18.32
N LEU A 228 -10.92 -0.61 -17.01
CA LEU A 228 -11.99 -0.67 -16.00
C LEU A 228 -12.83 0.61 -15.97
N SER A 229 -12.22 1.78 -16.14
CA SER A 229 -12.94 3.08 -16.14
C SER A 229 -13.99 3.19 -17.26
N ASN A 230 -13.84 2.42 -18.35
CA ASN A 230 -14.82 2.37 -19.43
C ASN A 230 -16.04 1.49 -19.10
N VAL A 231 -15.87 0.52 -18.19
CA VAL A 231 -16.92 -0.44 -17.82
C VAL A 231 -17.68 0.01 -16.57
N GLU A 232 -16.98 0.61 -15.61
CA GLU A 232 -17.53 1.00 -14.31
C GLU A 232 -18.69 2.02 -14.43
N ASN A 233 -19.82 1.71 -13.77
CA ASN A 233 -21.04 2.53 -13.81
C ASN A 233 -20.86 3.94 -13.21
N ILE A 234 -19.84 4.14 -12.37
CA ILE A 234 -19.52 5.44 -11.77
C ILE A 234 -19.16 6.47 -12.85
N PHE A 235 -18.48 6.07 -13.93
CA PHE A 235 -18.08 6.98 -15.02
C PHE A 235 -19.15 7.14 -16.10
N LYS A 236 -20.26 6.38 -16.01
CA LYS A 236 -21.44 6.55 -16.87
C LYS A 236 -22.46 7.53 -16.28
N GLN A 237 -22.23 8.00 -15.05
CA GLN A 237 -23.08 8.99 -14.41
C GLN A 237 -22.98 10.34 -15.12
N GLY A 238 -24.02 11.18 -14.98
CA GLY A 238 -24.02 12.52 -15.58
C GLY A 238 -22.87 13.41 -15.06
N PRO A 239 -22.44 14.42 -15.84
CA PRO A 239 -21.28 15.25 -15.51
C PRO A 239 -21.40 15.97 -14.17
N GLY A 240 -22.61 16.33 -13.74
CA GLY A 240 -22.86 16.92 -12.42
C GLY A 240 -22.52 15.99 -11.25
N ILE A 241 -22.84 14.69 -11.36
CA ILE A 241 -22.52 13.69 -10.34
C ILE A 241 -21.00 13.46 -10.32
N LEU A 242 -20.37 13.34 -11.49
CA LEU A 242 -18.92 13.22 -11.59
C LEU A 242 -18.20 14.40 -10.95
N LYS A 243 -18.70 15.63 -11.17
CA LYS A 243 -18.16 16.83 -10.54
C LYS A 243 -18.29 16.83 -9.02
N LEU A 244 -19.44 16.42 -8.49
CA LEU A 244 -19.63 16.25 -7.05
C LEU A 244 -18.69 15.20 -6.45
N MET A 245 -18.30 14.21 -7.23
CA MET A 245 -17.33 13.18 -6.83
C MET A 245 -15.87 13.58 -7.09
N GLY A 246 -15.60 14.72 -7.73
CA GLY A 246 -14.26 15.15 -8.15
C GLY A 246 -13.64 14.24 -9.22
N LEU A 247 -14.48 13.72 -10.12
CA LEU A 247 -14.11 12.78 -11.17
C LEU A 247 -14.40 13.32 -12.58
N GLU A 248 -14.72 14.61 -12.74
CA GLU A 248 -15.09 15.18 -14.05
C GLU A 248 -14.05 14.92 -15.14
N ASN A 249 -12.76 15.03 -14.81
CA ASN A 249 -11.65 14.90 -15.77
C ASN A 249 -10.86 13.59 -15.56
N ALA A 250 -11.44 12.61 -14.86
CA ALA A 250 -10.69 11.41 -14.47
C ALA A 250 -10.12 10.63 -15.66
N LYS A 251 -10.90 10.49 -16.74
CA LYS A 251 -10.46 9.77 -17.96
C LYS A 251 -9.27 10.44 -18.63
N GLU A 252 -9.32 11.77 -18.79
CA GLU A 252 -8.23 12.56 -19.36
C GLU A 252 -6.97 12.44 -18.50
N ILE A 253 -7.10 12.55 -17.18
CA ILE A 253 -6.00 12.41 -16.23
C ILE A 253 -5.37 11.01 -16.32
N TYR A 254 -6.16 9.96 -16.54
CA TYR A 254 -5.64 8.59 -16.67
C TYR A 254 -4.81 8.44 -17.94
N VAL A 255 -5.30 8.97 -19.07
CA VAL A 255 -4.58 8.96 -20.35
C VAL A 255 -3.31 9.81 -20.27
N GLU A 256 -3.37 11.00 -19.67
CA GLU A 256 -2.19 11.84 -19.46
C GLU A 256 -1.14 11.13 -18.60
N HIS A 257 -1.57 10.46 -17.53
CA HIS A 257 -0.67 9.68 -16.69
C HIS A 257 -0.05 8.49 -17.45
N ALA A 258 -0.84 7.79 -18.28
CA ALA A 258 -0.32 6.71 -19.13
C ALA A 258 0.75 7.21 -20.10
N HIS A 259 0.56 8.38 -20.72
CA HIS A 259 1.58 9.00 -21.58
C HIS A 259 2.87 9.30 -20.81
N LYS A 260 2.78 9.87 -19.60
CA LYS A 260 3.94 10.13 -18.73
C LYS A 260 4.68 8.85 -18.35
N VAL A 261 3.95 7.78 -18.03
CA VAL A 261 4.51 6.45 -17.73
C VAL A 261 5.26 5.90 -18.94
N MET A 262 4.66 5.98 -20.14
CA MET A 262 5.29 5.50 -21.38
C MET A 262 6.55 6.29 -21.74
N GLU A 263 6.54 7.61 -21.56
CA GLU A 263 7.72 8.45 -21.79
C GLU A 263 8.84 8.11 -20.79
N ALA A 264 8.52 7.96 -19.50
CA ALA A 264 9.50 7.57 -18.48
C ALA A 264 10.07 6.18 -18.76
N LEU A 265 9.26 5.22 -19.22
CA LEU A 265 9.70 3.88 -19.57
C LEU A 265 10.67 3.90 -20.76
N LYS A 266 10.41 4.72 -21.79
CA LYS A 266 11.35 4.94 -22.90
C LYS A 266 12.67 5.53 -22.42
N LYS A 267 12.63 6.57 -21.56
CA LYS A 267 13.82 7.19 -20.97
C LYS A 267 14.63 6.19 -20.14
N LYS A 268 13.98 5.38 -19.29
CA LYS A 268 14.67 4.33 -18.51
C LYS A 268 15.28 3.26 -19.41
N LYS A 269 14.56 2.82 -20.44
CA LYS A 269 15.09 1.86 -21.42
C LYS A 269 16.34 2.41 -22.11
N GLN A 270 16.30 3.66 -22.56
CA GLN A 270 17.44 4.30 -23.19
C GLN A 270 18.62 4.42 -22.22
N TRP A 271 18.38 4.86 -20.97
CA TRP A 271 19.42 4.94 -19.95
C TRP A 271 20.10 3.59 -19.68
N VAL A 272 19.34 2.49 -19.65
CA VAL A 272 19.89 1.13 -19.52
C VAL A 272 20.75 0.77 -20.75
N ILE A 273 20.28 1.08 -21.96
CA ILE A 273 21.05 0.86 -23.18
C ILE A 273 22.36 1.67 -23.14
N ASP A 274 22.30 2.95 -22.80
CA ASP A 274 23.48 3.84 -22.72
C ASP A 274 24.50 3.37 -21.68
N LEU A 275 24.05 2.73 -20.59
CA LEU A 275 24.91 2.15 -19.57
C LEU A 275 25.60 0.85 -20.04
N ILE A 276 24.90 0.05 -20.84
CA ILE A 276 25.33 -1.28 -21.27
C ILE A 276 26.16 -1.22 -22.57
N GLU A 277 25.90 -0.26 -23.46
CA GLU A 277 26.58 -0.11 -24.75
C GLU A 277 28.12 -0.03 -24.61
N PRO A 278 28.71 0.75 -23.68
CA PRO A 278 30.16 0.81 -23.50
C PRO A 278 30.75 -0.53 -23.03
N LEU A 279 30.01 -1.32 -22.26
CA LEU A 279 30.44 -2.65 -21.82
C LEU A 279 30.50 -3.62 -22.99
N PHE A 280 29.51 -3.58 -23.89
CA PHE A 280 29.54 -4.37 -25.12
C PHE A 280 30.67 -3.93 -26.06
N GLN A 281 30.88 -2.63 -26.20
CA GLN A 281 31.98 -2.12 -27.01
C GLN A 281 33.34 -2.59 -26.45
N ARG A 282 33.50 -2.56 -25.12
CA ARG A 282 34.70 -3.07 -24.47
C ARG A 282 34.88 -4.58 -24.64
N ALA A 283 33.80 -5.35 -24.59
CA ALA A 283 33.85 -6.79 -24.85
C ALA A 283 34.32 -7.08 -26.29
N LYS A 284 33.80 -6.34 -27.28
CA LYS A 284 34.26 -6.44 -28.67
C LYS A 284 35.74 -6.09 -28.83
N GLU A 285 36.20 -5.02 -28.18
CA GLU A 285 37.62 -4.64 -28.20
C GLU A 285 38.51 -5.76 -27.63
N ILE A 286 38.08 -6.43 -26.55
CA ILE A 286 38.81 -7.55 -25.96
C ILE A 286 38.85 -8.74 -26.94
N ASP A 287 37.72 -9.08 -27.55
CA ASP A 287 37.65 -10.19 -28.51
C ASP A 287 38.53 -9.89 -29.76
N GLU A 288 38.60 -8.64 -30.23
CA GLU A 288 39.50 -8.22 -31.32
C GLU A 288 40.99 -8.29 -30.92
N ILE A 289 41.33 -7.95 -29.67
CA ILE A 289 42.70 -8.09 -29.15
C ILE A 289 43.08 -9.57 -29.07
N GLU A 290 42.18 -10.41 -28.57
CA GLU A 290 42.38 -11.87 -28.47
C GLU A 290 42.61 -12.48 -29.86
N GLN A 291 41.80 -12.14 -30.85
CA GLN A 291 42.01 -12.56 -32.24
C GLN A 291 43.38 -12.15 -32.79
N LYS A 292 43.82 -10.90 -32.56
CA LYS A 292 45.16 -10.46 -32.97
C LYS A 292 46.28 -11.21 -32.25
N MET A 293 46.11 -11.53 -30.96
CA MET A 293 47.09 -12.31 -30.21
C MET A 293 47.18 -13.75 -30.72
N ILE A 294 46.07 -14.33 -31.15
CA ILE A 294 46.01 -15.65 -31.80
C ILE A 294 46.73 -15.61 -33.16
N GLU A 295 46.46 -14.60 -34.00
CA GLU A 295 47.12 -14.41 -35.30
C GLU A 295 48.63 -14.21 -35.16
N ASP A 296 49.07 -13.48 -34.13
CA ASP A 296 50.48 -13.28 -33.78
C ASP A 296 51.16 -14.55 -33.23
N GLY A 297 50.42 -15.64 -33.02
CA GLY A 297 50.92 -16.87 -32.40
C GLY A 297 51.29 -16.73 -30.92
N LYS A 298 50.83 -15.64 -30.26
CA LYS A 298 51.10 -15.36 -28.83
C LYS A 298 50.19 -16.16 -27.91
N VAL A 299 49.00 -16.52 -28.39
CA VAL A 299 48.06 -17.38 -27.67
C VAL A 299 47.90 -18.65 -28.48
N SER A 300 48.20 -19.79 -27.87
CA SER A 300 47.95 -21.10 -28.47
C SER A 300 46.46 -21.26 -28.72
N TYR A 301 46.08 -21.54 -29.97
CA TYR A 301 44.74 -22.03 -30.30
C TYR A 301 44.47 -23.23 -29.38
N GLU A 302 43.48 -23.13 -28.48
CA GLU A 302 42.93 -24.33 -27.87
C GLU A 302 42.19 -25.11 -28.98
N GLU A 303 42.94 -25.94 -29.73
CA GLU A 303 42.40 -27.02 -30.55
C GLU A 303 41.66 -27.99 -29.60
N GLY A 304 40.41 -27.67 -29.25
CA GLY A 304 39.80 -28.33 -28.11
C GLY A 304 38.29 -28.49 -28.07
N VAL A 305 37.50 -27.87 -28.96
CA VAL A 305 36.08 -28.24 -29.20
C VAL A 305 35.69 -27.84 -30.64
N SER A 306 36.29 -28.49 -31.64
CA SER A 306 35.83 -28.37 -33.03
C SER A 306 34.71 -29.38 -33.29
N ASP A 307 33.53 -29.16 -32.72
CA ASP A 307 32.33 -29.63 -33.39
C ASP A 307 32.11 -28.67 -34.55
N VAL A 308 32.29 -29.17 -35.77
CA VAL A 308 32.18 -28.43 -37.02
C VAL A 308 30.77 -27.84 -37.12
N ILE A 309 30.63 -26.58 -36.74
CA ILE A 309 29.42 -25.78 -36.97
C ILE A 309 29.70 -24.96 -38.23
N ASP A 310 28.88 -25.15 -39.25
CA ASP A 310 28.99 -24.46 -40.53
C ASP A 310 29.07 -22.93 -40.34
N SER A 311 29.93 -22.29 -41.12
CA SER A 311 30.22 -20.84 -41.01
C SER A 311 29.00 -19.94 -41.28
N GLU A 312 27.96 -20.44 -41.96
CA GLU A 312 26.68 -19.74 -42.09
C GLU A 312 25.84 -19.82 -40.79
N ASP A 313 25.91 -20.94 -40.07
CA ASP A 313 25.27 -21.11 -38.77
C ASP A 313 25.94 -20.27 -37.68
N MET A 314 27.25 -19.99 -37.76
CA MET A 314 27.95 -19.11 -36.79
C MET A 314 27.50 -17.64 -36.86
N ILE A 315 27.22 -17.10 -38.05
CA ILE A 315 26.77 -15.71 -38.20
C ILE A 315 25.31 -15.58 -37.71
N GLN A 316 24.49 -16.60 -38.01
CA GLN A 316 23.11 -16.64 -37.56
C GLN A 316 23.04 -16.89 -36.05
N GLN A 317 23.84 -17.80 -35.50
CA GLN A 317 23.96 -18.05 -34.06
C GLN A 317 24.60 -16.89 -33.30
N GLN A 318 25.59 -16.14 -33.81
CA GLN A 318 26.09 -14.95 -33.11
C GLN A 318 25.04 -13.84 -33.06
N SER A 319 24.29 -13.64 -34.15
CA SER A 319 23.19 -12.67 -34.16
C SER A 319 22.01 -13.11 -33.29
N GLU A 320 21.72 -14.41 -33.22
CA GLU A 320 20.69 -14.99 -32.38
C GLU A 320 21.12 -15.12 -30.92
N THR A 321 22.38 -15.41 -30.60
CA THR A 321 22.88 -15.45 -29.21
C THR A 321 23.06 -14.05 -28.68
N GLN A 322 23.52 -13.07 -29.45
CA GLN A 322 23.49 -11.66 -29.01
C GLN A 322 22.05 -11.18 -28.81
N LYS A 323 21.13 -11.50 -29.73
CA LYS A 323 19.70 -11.19 -29.55
C LYS A 323 19.05 -11.96 -28.40
N GLN A 324 19.34 -13.24 -28.19
CA GLN A 324 18.84 -14.09 -27.11
C GLN A 324 19.48 -13.72 -25.77
N PHE A 325 20.73 -13.24 -25.75
CA PHE A 325 21.41 -12.70 -24.59
C PHE A 325 20.81 -11.35 -24.22
N LEU A 326 20.57 -10.46 -25.19
CA LEU A 326 19.77 -9.25 -25.01
C LEU A 326 18.33 -9.58 -24.54
N TYR A 327 17.73 -10.65 -25.07
CA TYR A 327 16.41 -11.14 -24.65
C TYR A 327 16.43 -11.69 -23.22
N ARG A 328 17.49 -12.38 -22.81
CA ARG A 328 17.71 -12.89 -21.44
C ARG A 328 18.05 -11.77 -20.45
N LEU A 329 18.79 -10.74 -20.87
CA LEU A 329 19.05 -9.53 -20.08
C LEU A 329 17.77 -8.69 -19.92
N CYS A 330 16.96 -8.57 -20.97
CA CYS A 330 15.73 -7.78 -20.95
C CYS A 330 14.51 -8.52 -20.38
N MET A 331 14.63 -9.82 -20.06
CA MET A 331 13.55 -10.59 -19.44
C MET A 331 13.59 -10.47 -17.90
N PRO A 332 12.47 -10.15 -17.21
CA PRO A 332 12.49 -9.57 -15.85
C PRO A 332 12.63 -10.59 -14.71
N GLN A 333 13.03 -11.82 -15.02
CA GLN A 333 12.91 -12.95 -14.08
C GLN A 333 14.22 -13.35 -13.41
N LEU A 334 15.38 -12.87 -13.88
CA LEU A 334 16.61 -12.99 -13.11
C LEU A 334 16.81 -11.73 -12.28
N ILE A 335 16.96 -11.95 -10.97
CA ILE A 335 17.27 -10.91 -9.98
C ILE A 335 18.46 -10.11 -10.51
N GLN A 336 18.33 -8.78 -10.52
CA GLN A 336 19.33 -7.86 -11.08
C GLN A 336 20.75 -8.13 -10.54
N GLU A 337 20.85 -8.55 -9.26
CA GLU A 337 22.10 -9.00 -8.63
C GLU A 337 22.71 -10.25 -9.29
N HIS A 338 21.89 -11.18 -9.78
CA HIS A 338 22.37 -12.38 -10.48
C HIS A 338 22.84 -12.09 -11.90
N GLN A 339 22.24 -11.09 -12.57
CA GLN A 339 22.68 -10.65 -13.89
C GLN A 339 24.00 -9.88 -13.81
N GLU A 340 24.15 -8.97 -12.85
CA GLU A 340 25.41 -8.30 -12.56
C GLU A 340 26.49 -9.30 -12.12
N TYR A 341 26.13 -10.28 -11.29
CA TYR A 341 27.03 -11.35 -10.86
C TYR A 341 27.53 -12.20 -12.04
N GLU A 342 26.66 -12.67 -12.93
CA GLU A 342 27.08 -13.49 -14.07
C GLU A 342 27.92 -12.68 -15.08
N ILE A 343 27.61 -11.41 -15.32
CA ILE A 343 28.44 -10.52 -16.15
C ILE A 343 29.82 -10.31 -15.52
N VAL A 344 29.87 -9.98 -14.23
CA VAL A 344 31.14 -9.78 -13.51
C VAL A 344 31.95 -11.08 -13.48
N LYS A 345 31.31 -12.23 -13.27
CA LYS A 345 31.96 -13.54 -13.26
C LYS A 345 32.55 -13.91 -14.62
N GLU A 346 31.85 -13.65 -15.71
CA GLU A 346 32.35 -13.86 -17.09
C GLU A 346 33.54 -12.95 -17.38
N MET A 347 33.42 -11.65 -17.06
CA MET A 347 34.52 -10.69 -17.17
C MET A 347 35.73 -11.08 -16.33
N VAL A 348 35.51 -11.50 -15.07
CA VAL A 348 36.57 -11.92 -14.15
C VAL A 348 37.25 -13.18 -14.66
N ASN A 349 36.50 -14.17 -15.19
CA ASN A 349 37.09 -15.36 -15.80
C ASN A 349 37.96 -15.02 -17.02
N LYS A 350 37.48 -14.11 -17.89
CA LYS A 350 38.29 -13.61 -19.03
C LYS A 350 39.56 -12.88 -18.54
N TYR A 351 39.46 -12.05 -17.51
CA TYR A 351 40.61 -11.35 -16.93
C TYR A 351 41.60 -12.29 -16.23
N TYR A 352 41.13 -13.31 -15.50
CA TYR A 352 42.01 -14.29 -14.85
C TYR A 352 42.81 -15.09 -15.87
N ARG A 353 42.22 -15.46 -17.01
CA ARG A 353 42.93 -16.13 -18.10
C ARG A 353 44.07 -15.27 -18.66
N ILE A 354 43.82 -13.95 -18.80
CA ILE A 354 44.84 -13.00 -19.23
C ILE A 354 45.97 -12.89 -18.18
N ILE A 355 45.62 -12.82 -16.89
CA ILE A 355 46.61 -12.69 -15.81
C ILE A 355 47.44 -13.97 -15.64
N GLU A 356 46.82 -15.15 -15.69
CA GLU A 356 47.52 -16.45 -15.63
C GLU A 356 48.59 -16.54 -16.73
N PHE A 357 48.24 -16.13 -17.95
CA PHE A 357 49.17 -16.09 -19.08
C PHE A 357 50.43 -15.25 -18.81
N TYR A 358 50.28 -14.05 -18.23
CA TYR A 358 51.41 -13.19 -17.88
C TYR A 358 52.20 -13.68 -16.66
N SER A 359 51.57 -14.45 -15.77
CA SER A 359 52.23 -15.00 -14.58
C SER A 359 53.05 -16.27 -14.84
N VAL A 360 52.72 -17.01 -15.90
CA VAL A 360 53.43 -18.25 -16.30
C VAL A 360 54.60 -17.96 -17.26
N SER A 361 54.66 -16.74 -17.81
CA SER A 361 55.67 -16.30 -18.79
C SER A 361 56.86 -15.54 -18.17
N ILE A 362 57.00 -15.55 -16.83
CA ILE A 362 58.18 -15.11 -16.07
C ILE A 362 58.76 -16.33 -15.39
#